data_AF-A0A259DG71-F1
#
_entry.id   AF-A0A259DG71-F1
#
_cell.length_a   1.000
_cell.length_b   1.000
_cell.length_c   1.000
_cell.angle_alpha   90.00
_cell.angle_beta   90.00
_cell.angle_gamma   90.00
#
_symmetry.space_group_name_H-M   'P 1'
#
loop_
_entity.id
_entity.type
_entity.pdbx_description
1 polymer ?
#
loop_
_entity_poly.entity_id
_entity_poly.type
_entity_poly.pdbx_seq_one_letter_code
_entity_poly.pdbx_strand_id
1 'polypeptide(L)' 'LGILLAYAFVSPVAKVLEQKAEADGRAYMAIKAILIASLNNFPPAAAVEFGRKVLFSYQRPSFAELDEGTKAVKGK' A
#
# COMPACT_ATOMS: atom_id res chain seq x y z
N LEU A 1 12.79 -36.81 -10.25
CA LEU A 1 11.45 -36.45 -9.74
C LEU A 1 11.43 -35.14 -8.95
N GLY A 2 12.48 -34.80 -8.19
CA GLY A 2 12.52 -33.59 -7.35
C GLY A 2 12.44 -32.25 -8.12
N ILE A 3 13.10 -32.13 -9.27
CA ILE A 3 13.08 -30.88 -10.05
C ILE A 3 11.68 -30.55 -10.60
N LEU A 4 10.90 -31.56 -10.96
CA LEU A 4 9.57 -31.37 -11.56
C LEU A 4 8.56 -30.93 -10.49
N LEU A 5 8.66 -31.49 -9.28
CA LEU A 5 7.91 -31.06 -8.10
C LEU A 5 8.29 -29.64 -7.64
N ALA A 6 9.58 -29.28 -7.69
CA ALA A 6 10.04 -27.95 -7.31
C ALA A 6 9.44 -26.85 -8.22
N TYR A 7 9.50 -27.03 -9.54
CA TYR A 7 8.94 -26.04 -10.47
C TYR A 7 7.41 -26.07 -10.54
N ALA A 8 6.78 -27.25 -10.40
CA ALA A 8 5.33 -27.37 -10.55
C ALA A 8 4.54 -27.04 -9.28
N PHE A 9 5.10 -27.22 -8.09
CA PHE A 9 4.40 -27.00 -6.81
C PHE A 9 5.02 -25.88 -5.99
N VAL A 10 6.34 -25.86 -5.82
CA VAL A 10 6.99 -24.86 -4.95
C VAL A 10 6.97 -23.48 -5.59
N SER A 11 7.23 -23.37 -6.90
CA SER A 11 7.20 -22.08 -7.61
C SER A 11 5.82 -21.38 -7.61
N PRO A 12 4.68 -22.03 -7.93
CA PRO A 12 3.38 -21.35 -7.86
C PRO A 12 2.97 -21.00 -6.44
N VAL A 13 3.28 -21.85 -5.45
CA VAL A 13 3.02 -21.54 -4.04
C VAL A 13 3.84 -20.32 -3.58
N ALA A 14 5.12 -20.26 -3.94
CA ALA A 14 5.97 -19.10 -3.66
C ALA A 14 5.42 -17.83 -4.30
N LYS A 15 4.97 -17.88 -5.57
CA LYS A 15 4.37 -16.74 -6.26
C LYS A 15 3.10 -16.22 -5.59
N VAL A 16 2.22 -17.11 -5.13
CA VAL A 16 0.99 -16.70 -4.43
C VAL A 16 1.31 -16.04 -3.09
N LEU A 17 2.30 -16.58 -2.37
CA LEU A 17 2.81 -15.98 -1.13
C LEU A 17 3.42 -14.60 -1.37
N GLU A 18 4.22 -14.45 -2.42
CA GLU A 18 4.82 -13.18 -2.82
C GLU A 18 3.75 -12.15 -3.18
N GLN A 19 2.73 -12.52 -3.94
CA GLN A 19 1.60 -11.64 -4.28
C GLN A 19 0.83 -11.18 -3.04
N LYS A 20 0.61 -12.06 -2.06
CA LYS A 20 -0.02 -11.69 -0.78
C LYS A 20 0.88 -10.75 0.02
N ALA A 21 2.17 -11.05 0.10
CA ALA A 21 3.13 -10.20 0.79
C ALA A 21 3.24 -8.81 0.15
N GLU A 22 3.20 -8.71 -1.18
CA GLU A 22 3.14 -7.44 -1.89
C GLU A 22 1.83 -6.69 -1.60
N ALA A 23 0.69 -7.38 -1.56
CA ALA A 23 -0.60 -6.77 -1.23
C ALA A 23 -0.58 -6.13 0.17
N ASP A 24 -0.07 -6.84 1.17
CA ASP A 24 0.02 -6.34 2.55
C ASP A 24 1.11 -5.26 2.70
N GLY A 25 2.22 -5.39 1.97
CA GLY A 25 3.34 -4.44 1.99
C GLY A 25 3.02 -3.05 1.42
N ARG A 26 2.01 -2.93 0.56
CA ARG A 26 1.65 -1.66 -0.10
C ARG A 26 1.11 -0.61 0.87
N ALA A 27 0.40 -1.02 1.92
CA ALA A 27 -0.05 -0.11 2.97
C ALA A 27 1.13 0.58 3.67
N TYR A 28 2.18 -0.19 3.99
CA TYR A 28 3.41 0.34 4.57
C TYR A 28 4.15 1.29 3.61
N MET A 29 4.16 0.98 2.32
CA MET A 29 4.75 1.85 1.29
C MET A 29 3.99 3.18 1.15
N ALA A 30 2.66 3.15 1.27
CA ALA A 30 1.84 4.37 1.27
C ALA A 30 2.13 5.24 2.49
N ILE A 31 2.22 4.66 3.69
CA ILE A 31 2.61 5.37 4.93
C ILE A 31 4.01 5.97 4.77
N LYS A 32 4.97 5.21 4.27
CA LYS A 32 6.33 5.70 3.99
C LYS A 32 6.33 6.89 3.04
N ALA A 33 5.54 6.84 1.95
CA ALA A 33 5.42 7.94 1.00
C ALA A 33 4.83 9.21 1.64
N ILE A 34 3.81 9.06 2.49
CA ILE A 34 3.20 10.17 3.24
C ILE A 34 4.22 10.78 4.22
N LEU A 35 4.95 9.95 4.96
CA LEU A 35 5.97 10.43 5.91
C LEU A 35 7.10 11.18 5.19
N ILE A 36 7.59 10.65 4.07
CA ILE A 36 8.61 11.34 3.27
C ILE A 36 8.06 12.66 2.73
N ALA A 37 6.83 12.70 2.22
CA ALA A 37 6.21 13.95 1.76
C ALA A 37 6.03 14.96 2.90
N SER A 38 5.65 14.49 4.10
CA SER A 38 5.54 15.33 5.30
C SER A 38 6.89 15.89 5.74
N LEU A 39 7.98 15.12 5.64
CA LEU A 39 9.34 15.59 5.96
C LEU A 39 9.85 16.63 4.97
N ASN A 40 9.39 16.58 3.71
CA ASN A 40 9.73 17.57 2.68
C ASN A 40 8.85 18.83 2.75
N ASN A 41 8.12 19.06 3.84
CA ASN A 41 7.20 20.20 4.03
C ASN A 41 6.10 20.32 2.96
N PHE A 42 5.66 19.22 2.35
CA PHE A 42 4.47 19.27 1.50
C PHE A 42 3.21 19.51 2.35
N PRO A 43 2.21 20.25 1.82
CA PRO A 43 0.92 20.39 2.49
C PRO A 43 0.31 19.02 2.83
N PRO A 44 -0.31 18.82 4.00
CA PRO A 44 -0.85 17.52 4.41
C PRO A 44 -1.79 16.88 3.39
N ALA A 45 -2.60 17.70 2.70
CA ALA A 45 -3.48 17.24 1.62
C ALA A 45 -2.71 16.64 0.43
N ALA A 46 -1.56 17.23 0.08
CA ALA A 46 -0.69 16.72 -0.98
C ALA A 46 0.05 15.46 -0.51
N ALA A 47 0.51 15.41 0.74
CA ALA A 47 1.18 14.25 1.32
C ALA A 47 0.27 13.00 1.32
N VAL A 48 -1.01 13.16 1.70
CA VAL A 48 -2.01 12.08 1.66
C VAL A 48 -2.30 11.62 0.23
N GLU A 49 -2.32 12.54 -0.74
CA GLU A 49 -2.51 12.19 -2.16
C GLU A 49 -1.34 11.37 -2.73
N PHE A 50 -0.10 11.61 -2.27
CA PHE A 50 1.05 10.78 -2.62
C PHE A 50 0.89 9.35 -2.07
N GLY A 51 0.42 9.18 -0.84
CA GLY A 51 0.09 7.87 -0.28
C GLY A 51 -1.04 7.16 -1.04
N ARG A 52 -2.08 7.89 -1.44
CA ARG A 52 -3.22 7.37 -2.20
C ARG A 52 -2.84 6.78 -3.56
N LYS A 53 -1.83 7.35 -4.23
CA LYS A 53 -1.35 6.87 -5.53
C LYS A 53 -0.49 5.60 -5.44
N VAL A 54 0.00 5.25 -4.25
CA VAL A 54 0.86 4.07 -4.01
C VAL A 54 0.03 2.80 -3.74
N LEU A 55 -1.23 2.96 -3.35
CA LEU A 55 -2.18 1.86 -3.12
C LEU A 55 -2.69 1.25 -4.44
N PHE A 56 -3.04 -0.04 -4.41
CA PHE A 56 -3.69 -0.71 -5.55
C PHE A 56 -5.01 -0.04 -5.90
N SER A 57 -5.36 0.02 -7.19
CA SER A 57 -6.58 0.68 -7.69
C SER A 57 -7.87 0.19 -7.02
N TYR A 58 -7.90 -1.06 -6.51
CA TYR A 58 -9.04 -1.62 -5.79
C TYR A 58 -9.17 -1.13 -4.34
N GLN A 59 -8.05 -0.84 -3.66
CA GLN A 59 -8.03 -0.37 -2.26
C GLN A 59 -7.89 1.14 -2.17
N ARG A 60 -7.82 1.83 -3.31
CA ARG A 60 -7.64 3.27 -3.39
C ARG A 60 -8.92 3.95 -2.88
N PRO A 61 -8.90 4.59 -1.71
CA PRO A 61 -10.06 5.32 -1.24
C PRO A 61 -10.28 6.56 -2.12
N SER A 62 -11.53 7.00 -2.20
CA SER A 62 -11.84 8.26 -2.85
C SER A 62 -11.23 9.44 -2.08
N PHE A 63 -11.03 10.57 -2.76
CA PHE A 63 -10.50 11.78 -2.09
C PHE A 63 -11.43 12.27 -0.97
N ALA A 64 -12.75 12.07 -1.13
CA ALA A 64 -13.75 12.42 -0.14
C ALA A 64 -13.64 11.57 1.15
N GLU A 65 -13.50 10.25 1.01
CA GLU A 65 -13.36 9.34 2.16
C GLU A 65 -12.05 9.56 2.93
N LEU A 66 -10.96 9.91 2.22
CA LEU A 66 -9.69 10.25 2.86
C LEU A 66 -9.71 11.58 3.59
N ASP A 67 -10.36 12.59 3.04
CA ASP A 67 -10.51 13.90 3.70
C ASP A 67 -11.41 13.78 4.95
N GLU A 68 -12.50 13.01 4.85
CA GLU A 68 -13.37 12.72 5.99
C GLU A 68 -12.65 11.92 7.09
N GLY A 69 -11.88 10.88 6.72
CA GLY A 69 -11.06 10.12 7.67
C GLY A 69 -9.96 10.97 8.32
N THR A 70 -9.29 11.84 7.55
CA THR A 70 -8.24 12.73 8.09
C THR A 70 -8.82 13.79 9.02
N LYS A 71 -10.01 14.33 8.71
CA LYS A 71 -10.73 15.28 9.57
C LYS A 71 -11.26 14.63 10.84
N ALA A 72 -11.75 13.39 10.76
CA ALA A 72 -12.22 12.63 11.93
C ALA A 72 -11.09 12.37 12.94
N VAL A 73 -9.86 12.16 12.47
CA VAL A 73 -8.68 11.96 13.34
C VAL A 73 -8.16 13.28 13.91
N LYS A 74 -8.35 14.41 13.21
CA LYS A 74 -7.94 15.76 13.68
C LYS A 74 -8.85 16.37 14.75
N GLY A 75 -9.92 15.67 15.14
CA GLY A 75 -10.99 16.14 16.03
C GLY A 75 -10.92 15.67 17.49
N LYS A 76 -9.76 15.21 17.98
CA LYS A 76 -9.48 15.03 19.41
C LYS A 76 -8.07 15.52 19.72
#